data_AF-Q9RI08-F1
#
_entry.id   AF-Q9RI08-F1
#
_cell.length_a   1.000
_cell.length_b   1.000
_cell.length_c   1.000
_cell.angle_alpha   90.00
_cell.angle_beta   90.00
_cell.angle_gamma   90.00
#
_symmetry.space_group_name_H-M   'P 1'
#
loop_
_entity.id
_entity.type
_entity.pdbx_description
1 polymer ?
#
loop_
_entity_poly.entity_id
_entity_poly.type
_entity_poly.pdbx_seq_one_letter_code
_entity_poly.pdbx_strand_id
1 'polypeptide(L)' 'SRRIVGSAISSSPDAELVCRAWRNALETRPREKRLLFHSDQGGQYRSKKYRQLLWRNGVMQSMSRRGNCLDNSPMERV' A
#
# COMPACT_ATOMS: atom_id res chain seq x y z
N SER A 1 8.52 15.19 -0.86
CA SER A 1 7.64 14.96 -2.02
C SER A 1 6.45 14.12 -1.58
N ARG A 2 5.20 14.59 -1.79
CA ARG A 2 3.94 13.85 -1.52
C ARG A 2 3.30 13.32 -2.81
N ARG A 3 4.14 12.87 -3.75
CA ARG A 3 3.68 12.47 -5.08
C ARG A 3 2.86 11.18 -5.01
N ILE A 4 1.67 11.20 -5.61
CA ILE A 4 0.89 9.99 -5.87
C ILE A 4 1.61 9.18 -6.96
N VAL A 5 1.98 7.95 -6.64
CA VAL A 5 2.70 7.04 -7.55
C VAL A 5 1.78 6.03 -8.22
N GLY A 6 0.63 5.73 -7.65
CA GLY A 6 -0.38 4.86 -8.26
C GLY A 6 -1.72 5.03 -7.55
N SER A 7 -2.80 4.86 -8.30
CA SER A 7 -4.17 4.96 -7.82
C SER A 7 -5.06 3.97 -8.57
N ALA A 8 -6.18 3.59 -7.98
CA ALA A 8 -7.22 2.80 -8.60
C ALA A 8 -8.57 3.19 -8.00
N ILE A 9 -9.65 2.95 -8.74
CA ILE A 9 -11.02 3.26 -8.32
C ILE A 9 -11.85 1.98 -8.39
N SER A 10 -12.71 1.79 -7.38
CA SER A 10 -13.64 0.66 -7.25
C SER A 10 -14.86 1.11 -6.46
N SER A 11 -15.98 0.44 -6.67
CA SER A 11 -17.19 0.60 -5.86
C SER A 11 -17.07 -0.03 -4.46
N SER A 12 -16.02 -0.83 -4.22
CA SER A 12 -15.79 -1.54 -2.97
C SER A 12 -14.36 -1.35 -2.45
N PRO A 13 -14.16 -1.13 -1.13
CA PRO A 13 -12.85 -0.99 -0.51
C PRO A 13 -12.23 -2.36 -0.18
N ASP A 14 -11.96 -3.16 -1.21
CA ASP A 14 -11.52 -4.54 -1.05
C ASP A 14 -10.03 -4.77 -1.40
N ALA A 15 -9.56 -6.00 -1.16
CA ALA A 15 -8.17 -6.40 -1.39
C ALA A 15 -7.73 -6.24 -2.86
N GLU A 16 -8.65 -6.36 -3.82
CA GLU A 16 -8.34 -6.17 -5.23
C GLU A 16 -8.10 -4.71 -5.59
N LEU A 17 -8.85 -3.78 -5.00
CA LEU A 17 -8.62 -2.35 -5.18
C LEU A 17 -7.17 -1.98 -4.80
N VAL A 18 -6.73 -2.38 -3.61
CA VAL A 18 -5.35 -2.09 -3.16
C VAL A 18 -4.29 -2.83 -4.00
N CYS A 19 -4.60 -4.02 -4.50
CA CYS A 19 -3.71 -4.72 -5.44
C CYS A 19 -3.58 -3.99 -6.78
N ARG A 20 -4.68 -3.43 -7.31
CA ARG A 20 -4.67 -2.65 -8.56
C ARG A 20 -3.87 -1.36 -8.40
N ALA A 21 -4.14 -0.59 -7.34
CA ALA A 21 -3.39 0.63 -7.05
C ALA A 21 -1.88 0.36 -6.90
N TRP A 22 -1.52 -0.75 -6.25
CA TRP A 22 -0.13 -1.17 -6.11
C TRP A 22 0.55 -1.50 -7.44
N ARG A 23 -0.12 -2.20 -8.36
CA ARG A 23 0.44 -2.50 -9.69
C ARG A 23 0.69 -1.21 -10.47
N ASN A 24 -0.28 -0.31 -10.47
CA ASN A 24 -0.15 1.00 -11.12
C ASN A 24 1.05 1.79 -10.54
N ALA A 25 1.30 1.67 -9.23
CA ALA A 25 2.47 2.28 -8.59
C ALA A 25 3.82 1.68 -9.01
N LEU A 26 3.85 0.39 -9.36
CA LEU A 26 5.08 -0.27 -9.83
C LEU A 26 5.41 0.09 -11.29
N GLU A 27 4.41 0.47 -12.09
CA GLU A 27 4.62 0.89 -13.48
C GLU A 27 5.27 2.28 -13.56
N THR A 28 5.03 3.14 -12.57
CA THR A 28 5.52 4.53 -12.56
C THR A 28 6.92 4.68 -11.94
N ARG A 29 7.46 3.65 -11.29
CA ARG A 29 8.76 3.72 -10.60
C ARG A 29 9.64 2.50 -10.87
N PRO A 30 10.88 2.68 -11.37
CA PRO A 30 11.85 1.60 -11.41
C PRO A 30 12.20 1.15 -9.99
N ARG A 31 12.46 -0.16 -9.83
CA ARG A 31 12.74 -0.77 -8.54
C ARG A 31 14.19 -0.53 -8.13
N GLU A 32 14.41 0.49 -7.30
CA GLU A 32 15.71 0.71 -6.67
C GLU A 32 15.74 0.11 -5.26
N LYS A 33 16.45 -1.02 -5.11
CA LYS A 33 16.77 -1.68 -3.83
C LYS A 33 15.52 -2.01 -2.97
N ARG A 34 15.75 -2.42 -1.72
CA ARG A 34 14.71 -2.92 -0.79
C ARG A 34 13.63 -1.85 -0.55
N LEU A 35 12.42 -2.07 -1.05
CA LEU A 35 11.29 -1.17 -0.88
C LEU A 35 10.53 -1.49 0.42
N LEU A 36 10.30 -0.47 1.25
CA LEU A 36 9.43 -0.55 2.41
C LEU A 36 8.09 0.12 2.08
N PHE A 37 6.99 -0.62 2.23
CA PHE A 37 5.64 -0.09 2.12
C PHE A 37 5.02 0.00 3.52
N HIS A 38 4.57 1.19 3.89
CA HIS A 38 3.92 1.43 5.17
C HIS A 38 2.40 1.58 4.97
N SER A 39 1.60 0.81 5.71
CA SER A 39 0.14 0.80 5.62
C SER A 39 -0.51 0.76 6.99
N ASP A 40 -1.78 1.17 7.09
CA ASP A 40 -2.58 0.89 8.27
C ASP A 40 -2.97 -0.61 8.39
N GLN A 41 -3.74 -0.95 9.43
CA GLN A 41 -4.20 -2.33 9.69
C GLN A 41 -5.54 -2.70 9.02
N GLY A 42 -5.95 -2.00 7.98
CA GLY A 42 -7.15 -2.28 7.20
C GLY A 42 -7.20 -3.73 6.70
N GLY A 43 -8.40 -4.30 6.59
CA GLY A 43 -8.59 -5.69 6.15
C GLY A 43 -8.01 -5.95 4.76
N GLN A 44 -8.13 -4.97 3.86
CA GLN A 44 -7.57 -4.98 2.52
C GLN A 44 -6.03 -5.15 2.52
N TYR A 45 -5.33 -4.46 3.43
CA TYR A 45 -3.86 -4.51 3.56
C TYR A 45 -3.36 -5.74 4.33
N ARG A 46 -4.22 -6.34 5.17
CA ARG A 46 -3.94 -7.62 5.85
C ARG A 46 -4.26 -8.85 5.00
N SER A 47 -4.95 -8.68 3.87
CA SER A 47 -5.38 -9.79 3.02
C SER A 47 -4.20 -10.63 2.51
N LYS A 48 -4.40 -11.95 2.38
CA LYS A 48 -3.41 -12.87 1.83
C LYS A 48 -3.00 -12.48 0.41
N LYS A 49 -3.97 -12.08 -0.42
CA LYS A 49 -3.77 -11.62 -1.81
C LYS A 49 -2.78 -10.44 -1.86
N TYR A 50 -2.99 -9.44 -1.00
CA TYR A 50 -2.13 -8.26 -0.97
C TYR A 50 -0.73 -8.57 -0.43
N ARG A 51 -0.63 -9.30 0.68
CA ARG A 51 0.68 -9.69 1.27
C ARG A 51 1.52 -10.52 0.30
N GLN A 52 0.90 -11.45 -0.43
CA GLN A 52 1.57 -12.23 -1.46
C GLN A 52 2.05 -11.37 -2.63
N LEU A 53 1.25 -10.37 -3.03
CA LEU A 53 1.65 -9.42 -4.06
C LEU A 53 2.90 -8.64 -3.64
N LEU A 54 2.93 -8.10 -2.41
CA LEU A 54 4.10 -7.37 -1.91
C LEU A 54 5.35 -8.27 -1.86
N TRP A 55 5.20 -9.49 -1.32
CA TRP A 55 6.30 -10.45 -1.22
C TRP A 55 6.89 -10.83 -2.59
N ARG A 56 6.04 -11.13 -3.58
CA ARG A 56 6.47 -11.41 -4.96
C ARG A 56 7.19 -10.23 -5.61
N ASN A 57 6.90 -9.02 -5.16
CA ASN A 57 7.54 -7.82 -5.65
C ASN A 57 8.79 -7.40 -4.84
N GLY A 58 9.22 -8.20 -3.87
CA GLY A 58 10.38 -7.92 -3.04
C GLY A 58 10.17 -6.77 -2.05
N VAL A 59 8.92 -6.53 -1.66
CA VAL A 59 8.53 -5.38 -0.83
C VAL A 59 8.23 -5.82 0.60
N MET A 60 8.87 -5.14 1.54
CA MET A 60 8.62 -5.33 2.96
C MET A 60 7.44 -4.45 3.38
N GLN A 61 6.45 -5.04 4.04
CA GLN A 61 5.32 -4.31 4.58
C GLN A 61 5.57 -3.96 6.05
N SER A 62 5.44 -2.69 6.40
CA SER A 62 5.33 -2.19 7.77
C SER A 62 3.89 -1.77 8.02
N MET A 63 3.33 -2.10 9.18
CA MET A 63 1.96 -1.73 9.53
C MET A 63 1.90 -0.86 10.77
N SER A 64 0.96 0.07 10.78
CA SER A 64 0.68 0.91 11.94
C SER A 64 0.29 0.12 13.18
N ARG A 65 0.53 0.71 14.36
CA ARG A 65 0.04 0.16 15.64
C ARG A 65 -1.48 0.30 15.72
N ARG A 66 -2.14 -0.64 16.38
CA ARG A 66 -3.59 -0.53 16.67
C ARG A 66 -3.86 0.74 17.47
N GLY A 67 -4.89 1.50 17.07
CA GLY A 67 -5.34 2.69 17.79
C GLY A 67 -4.44 3.92 17.65
N ASN A 68 -3.47 3.93 16.73
CA ASN A 68 -2.59 5.09 16.52
C ASN A 68 -2.83 5.74 15.14
N CYS A 69 -3.67 6.78 15.11
CA CYS A 69 -3.94 7.56 13.90
C CYS A 69 -2.74 8.41 13.45
N LEU A 70 -1.84 8.78 14.37
CA LEU A 70 -0.67 9.63 14.07
C LEU A 70 0.26 8.98 13.04
N ASP A 71 0.28 7.66 12.99
CA ASP A 71 1.10 6.87 12.08
C ASP A 71 0.58 6.94 10.63
N ASN A 72 -0.73 7.10 10.46
CA ASN A 72 -1.38 7.27 9.17
C ASN A 72 -1.63 8.74 8.80
N SER A 73 -1.53 9.65 9.77
CA SER A 73 -1.72 11.10 9.57
C SER A 73 -0.92 11.71 8.40
N PRO A 74 0.31 11.26 8.05
CA PRO A 74 1.00 11.74 6.86
C PRO A 74 0.26 11.43 5.55
N MET A 75 -0.49 10.32 5.50
CA MET A 75 -1.34 9.93 4.37
C MET A 75 -2.69 10.66 4.36
N GLU A 76 -3.18 11.14 5.50
CA GLU A 76 -4.47 11.83 5.60
C GLU A 76 -4.42 13.29 5.11
N ARG A 77 -3.22 13.82 4.82
CA ARG A 77 -2.98 15.20 4.36
C ARG A 77 -2.34 15.25 2.97
N VAL A 78 -2.76 14.38 2.06
CA VAL A 78 -2.32 14.40 0.65
C VAL A 78 -3.07 15.44 -0.17
#